data_AF-A0A371G4G8-F1
#
_entry.id   AF-A0A371G4G8-F1
#
_cell.length_a   1.000
_cell.length_b   1.000
_cell.length_c   1.000
_cell.angle_alpha   90.00
_cell.angle_beta   90.00
_cell.angle_gamma   90.00
#
_symmetry.space_group_name_H-M   'P 1'
#
loop_
_entity.id
_entity.type
_entity.pdbx_description
1 polymer ?
#
loop_
_entity_poly.entity_id
_entity_poly.type
_entity_poly.pdbx_seq_one_letter_code
_entity_poly.pdbx_strand_id
1 'polypeptide(L)'
;MEIFSLLSEPSLVAVAVTALCFVFALFSLFRSFSLPRRFTPPRKHHCDCASNSDSAAAAVPFLNGGGAQMLDPTPVPAPVPAPTAVLADRRTGSSMMEELVPEITTHALSYLDYPSLCRLSMTNSLMRKAANDDNAWKALYHKDFTLEQDSITPTNGWKAYYAATRAIVNINTEFFNIVRDKSLPAMSRFWLNADYVKCIHASGELFSGYNAVMQSWQLVFNWEQGLNFQVRDVRARVLTDMAWVSMKTYVDMDTGPFNVTNVFEFHNGRWYMVHHHSSVMNGEVDHQIVHG
;
A
#
# COMPACT_ATOMS: atom_id res chain seq x y z
N MET A 1 -41.99 -63.83 -14.97
CA MET A 1 -40.62 -63.59 -14.47
C MET A 1 -39.69 -63.51 -15.69
N GLU A 2 -39.79 -62.45 -16.52
CA GLU A 2 -38.84 -62.16 -17.62
C GLU A 2 -39.04 -60.72 -18.14
N ILE A 3 -38.78 -59.69 -17.31
CA ILE A 3 -38.68 -58.29 -17.77
C ILE A 3 -37.42 -57.58 -17.21
N PHE A 4 -36.71 -58.18 -16.25
CA PHE A 4 -35.55 -57.55 -15.59
C PHE A 4 -34.17 -57.92 -16.16
N SER A 5 -34.09 -58.51 -17.35
CA SER A 5 -32.82 -59.05 -17.88
C SER A 5 -32.26 -58.30 -19.10
N LEU A 6 -32.83 -57.17 -19.51
CA LEU A 6 -32.39 -56.43 -20.71
C LEU A 6 -31.57 -55.16 -20.45
N LEU A 7 -31.22 -54.86 -19.20
CA LEU A 7 -30.49 -53.63 -18.84
C LEU A 7 -29.10 -53.88 -18.21
N SER A 8 -28.48 -55.03 -18.45
CA SER A 8 -27.14 -55.35 -17.95
C SER A 8 -26.12 -55.62 -19.05
N GLU A 9 -26.18 -54.88 -20.16
CA GLU A 9 -25.15 -54.93 -21.20
C GLU A 9 -24.40 -53.58 -21.25
N PRO A 10 -23.08 -53.56 -20.99
CA PRO A 10 -22.26 -52.34 -20.89
C PRO A 10 -22.21 -51.52 -22.19
N SER A 11 -22.62 -52.13 -23.32
CA SER A 11 -22.70 -51.49 -24.64
C SER A 11 -23.83 -50.46 -24.75
N LEU A 12 -24.96 -50.67 -24.07
CA LEU A 12 -26.15 -49.81 -24.22
C LEU A 12 -26.01 -48.50 -23.43
N VAL A 13 -25.35 -48.54 -22.28
CA VAL A 13 -24.99 -47.36 -21.48
C VAL A 13 -23.97 -46.49 -22.23
N ALA A 14 -22.98 -47.09 -22.89
CA ALA A 14 -21.97 -46.36 -23.66
C ALA A 14 -22.57 -45.61 -24.86
N VAL A 15 -23.55 -46.22 -25.54
CA VAL A 15 -24.27 -45.56 -26.65
C VAL A 15 -25.12 -44.40 -26.15
N ALA A 16 -25.81 -44.56 -25.02
CA ALA A 16 -26.62 -43.50 -24.43
C ALA A 16 -25.78 -42.27 -23.99
N VAL A 17 -24.62 -42.50 -23.36
CA VAL A 17 -23.71 -41.41 -22.94
C VAL A 17 -23.14 -40.68 -24.15
N THR A 18 -22.76 -41.42 -25.19
CA THR A 18 -22.19 -40.83 -26.41
C THR A 18 -23.23 -39.98 -27.16
N ALA A 19 -24.47 -40.44 -27.27
CA ALA A 19 -25.57 -39.67 -27.85
C ALA A 19 -25.85 -38.38 -27.06
N LEU A 20 -25.80 -38.44 -25.73
CA LEU A 20 -25.98 -37.27 -24.86
C LEU A 20 -24.88 -36.22 -25.08
N CYS A 21 -23.62 -36.65 -25.22
CA CYS A 21 -22.49 -35.76 -25.51
C CYS A 21 -22.64 -35.00 -26.84
N PHE A 22 -23.16 -35.66 -27.89
CA PHE A 22 -23.40 -35.01 -29.17
C PHE A 22 -24.54 -33.97 -29.12
N VAL A 23 -25.58 -34.21 -28.31
CA VAL A 23 -26.68 -33.24 -28.12
C VAL A 23 -26.18 -31.98 -27.40
N PHE A 24 -25.33 -32.11 -26.37
CA PHE A 24 -24.75 -30.95 -25.68
C PHE A 24 -23.77 -30.15 -26.54
N ALA A 25 -23.00 -30.81 -27.41
CA ALA A 25 -22.10 -30.15 -28.36
C ALA A 25 -22.84 -29.35 -29.45
N LEU A 26 -24.00 -29.84 -29.89
CA LEU A 26 -24.86 -29.10 -30.81
C LEU A 26 -25.49 -27.87 -30.13
N PHE A 27 -25.90 -27.98 -28.85
CA PHE A 27 -26.50 -26.86 -28.11
C PHE A 27 -25.51 -25.72 -27.81
N SER A 28 -24.23 -26.01 -27.64
CA SER A 28 -23.18 -25.00 -27.42
C SER A 28 -22.81 -24.23 -28.70
N LEU A 29 -22.96 -24.86 -29.88
CA LEU A 29 -22.77 -24.19 -31.18
C LEU A 29 -23.91 -23.19 -31.51
N PHE A 30 -25.14 -23.49 -31.12
CA PHE A 30 -26.28 -22.58 -31.34
C PHE A 30 -26.30 -21.34 -30.41
N ARG A 31 -25.51 -21.33 -29.31
CA ARG A 31 -25.48 -20.21 -28.36
C ARG A 31 -24.53 -19.08 -28.76
N SER A 32 -23.72 -19.24 -29.81
CA SER A 32 -22.67 -18.28 -30.20
C SER A 32 -23.08 -17.18 -31.18
N PHE A 33 -24.36 -17.05 -31.52
CA PHE A 33 -24.83 -15.88 -32.28
C PHE A 33 -25.45 -14.84 -31.35
N SER A 34 -24.60 -13.97 -30.78
CA SER A 34 -25.02 -12.72 -30.14
C SER A 34 -24.40 -11.54 -30.90
N LEU A 35 -25.26 -10.70 -31.49
CA LEU A 35 -24.90 -9.48 -32.22
C LEU A 35 -24.13 -8.47 -31.32
N PRO A 36 -23.21 -7.66 -31.88
CA PRO A 36 -22.46 -6.68 -31.10
C PRO A 36 -23.33 -5.48 -30.72
N ARG A 37 -23.49 -5.23 -29.41
CA ARG A 37 -24.12 -4.01 -28.89
C ARG A 37 -23.06 -2.91 -28.79
N ARG A 38 -23.21 -1.88 -29.63
CA ARG A 38 -22.45 -0.62 -29.58
C ARG A 38 -22.98 0.22 -28.41
N PHE A 39 -22.14 0.58 -27.45
CA PHE A 39 -22.50 1.54 -26.40
C PHE A 39 -21.38 2.56 -26.14
N THR A 40 -21.79 3.82 -26.16
CA THR A 40 -21.02 5.08 -26.03
C THR A 40 -20.65 5.41 -24.58
N PRO A 41 -19.58 6.20 -24.33
CA PRO A 41 -19.12 6.54 -22.98
C PRO A 41 -19.95 7.68 -22.35
N PRO A 42 -20.16 7.69 -21.02
CA PRO A 42 -20.76 8.83 -20.34
C PRO A 42 -19.72 9.92 -20.00
N ARG A 43 -20.20 11.17 -19.99
CA ARG A 43 -19.45 12.42 -19.79
C ARG A 43 -18.87 12.56 -18.37
N LYS A 44 -17.73 13.26 -18.29
CA LYS A 44 -17.07 13.72 -17.06
C LYS A 44 -17.95 14.75 -16.33
N HIS A 45 -18.17 14.55 -15.03
CA HIS A 45 -18.62 15.60 -14.12
C HIS A 45 -17.40 16.19 -13.39
N HIS A 46 -17.23 17.50 -13.56
CA HIS A 46 -16.26 18.35 -12.86
C HIS A 46 -16.85 18.72 -11.50
N CYS A 47 -16.08 18.58 -10.43
CA CYS A 47 -16.39 19.20 -9.15
C CYS A 47 -15.22 20.11 -8.78
N ASP A 48 -15.44 21.42 -8.97
CA ASP A 48 -14.63 22.49 -8.43
C ASP A 48 -14.87 22.59 -6.92
N CYS A 49 -13.81 22.41 -6.14
CA CYS A 49 -13.74 22.89 -4.76
C CYS A 49 -12.52 23.81 -4.64
N ALA A 50 -12.76 25.09 -4.91
CA ALA A 50 -11.86 26.17 -4.57
C ALA A 50 -12.03 26.51 -3.09
N SER A 51 -10.95 26.42 -2.32
CA SER A 51 -10.81 27.15 -1.07
C SER A 51 -9.48 27.89 -1.09
N ASN A 52 -9.58 29.16 -1.49
CA ASN A 52 -8.59 30.21 -1.24
C ASN A 52 -8.40 30.38 0.27
N SER A 53 -7.16 30.31 0.72
CA SER A 53 -6.71 31.07 1.88
C SER A 53 -5.41 31.74 1.50
N ASP A 54 -5.54 32.99 1.06
CA ASP A 54 -4.44 33.86 0.71
C ASP A 54 -3.47 34.02 1.87
N SER A 55 -2.20 33.78 1.54
CA SER A 55 -1.04 34.04 2.36
C SER A 55 -0.61 35.49 2.12
N ALA A 56 -0.99 36.42 2.99
CA ALA A 56 -0.47 37.78 2.94
C ALA A 56 0.90 37.83 3.64
N ALA A 57 1.95 37.58 2.85
CA ALA A 57 3.32 37.97 3.19
C ALA A 57 3.44 39.49 3.02
N ALA A 58 3.61 40.23 4.11
CA ALA A 58 3.99 41.63 4.06
C ALA A 58 5.52 41.74 3.97
N ALA A 59 6.01 41.98 2.75
CA ALA A 59 7.36 42.41 2.49
C ALA A 59 7.51 43.91 2.77
N VAL A 60 8.63 44.26 3.39
CA VAL A 60 9.15 45.60 3.66
C VAL A 60 9.42 46.33 2.34
N PRO A 61 9.30 47.68 2.30
CA PRO A 61 10.48 48.44 1.91
C PRO A 61 10.74 49.69 2.76
N PHE A 62 12.00 49.80 3.16
CA PHE A 62 12.68 51.03 3.54
C PHE A 62 12.69 52.01 2.37
N LEU A 63 12.37 53.29 2.61
CA LEU A 63 13.01 54.43 1.95
C LEU A 63 13.05 55.65 2.89
N ASN A 64 14.24 56.25 2.93
CA ASN A 64 14.67 57.40 3.71
C ASN A 64 14.49 58.70 2.91
N GLY A 65 14.32 59.85 3.58
CA GLY A 65 14.95 61.10 3.14
C GLY A 65 14.10 62.38 3.01
N GLY A 66 14.46 63.38 3.82
CA GLY A 66 14.32 64.83 3.55
C GLY A 66 13.01 65.47 4.04
N GLY A 67 12.96 66.62 4.72
CA GLY A 67 13.95 67.63 5.08
C GLY A 67 13.21 68.94 5.43
N ALA A 68 13.77 69.71 6.36
CA ALA A 68 13.50 71.13 6.69
C ALA A 68 12.14 71.51 7.35
N GLN A 69 12.19 71.96 8.61
CA GLN A 69 12.30 73.40 8.94
C GLN A 69 12.45 73.62 10.45
N MET A 70 13.10 74.74 10.76
CA MET A 70 13.70 75.18 12.01
C MET A 70 12.88 76.34 12.58
N LEU A 71 12.68 76.40 13.91
CA LEU A 71 12.55 77.63 14.71
C LEU A 71 12.53 77.28 16.23
N ASP A 72 13.17 78.16 17.00
CA ASP A 72 13.82 77.98 18.31
C ASP A 72 12.92 78.45 19.51
N PRO A 73 13.39 78.66 20.77
CA PRO A 73 13.04 77.85 21.94
C PRO A 73 12.33 78.63 23.07
N THR A 74 11.83 77.96 24.12
CA THR A 74 11.72 78.49 25.52
C THR A 74 11.23 77.41 26.53
N PRO A 75 11.46 77.57 27.86
CA PRO A 75 11.90 76.47 28.75
C PRO A 75 10.85 75.85 29.71
N VAL A 76 11.25 74.66 30.21
CA VAL A 76 10.78 73.72 31.27
C VAL A 76 9.88 74.28 32.41
N PRO A 77 9.04 73.44 33.08
CA PRO A 77 9.51 72.59 34.20
C PRO A 77 8.90 71.15 34.26
N ALA A 78 9.72 70.17 34.67
CA ALA A 78 9.29 68.89 35.29
C ALA A 78 8.83 69.17 36.76
N PRO A 79 8.20 68.26 37.57
CA PRO A 79 8.23 66.77 37.54
C PRO A 79 6.93 66.02 37.98
N VAL A 80 6.76 64.72 37.64
CA VAL A 80 6.25 63.64 38.55
C VAL A 80 6.57 62.27 37.91
N PRO A 81 7.17 61.28 38.62
CA PRO A 81 7.33 59.93 38.11
C PRO A 81 6.05 59.11 38.29
N ALA A 82 5.48 58.62 37.19
CA ALA A 82 4.44 57.58 37.22
C ALA A 82 5.09 56.21 37.53
N PRO A 83 4.40 55.31 38.25
CA PRO A 83 5.01 54.09 38.73
C PRO A 83 5.40 53.17 37.58
N THR A 84 6.59 52.59 37.72
CA THR A 84 7.12 51.46 36.97
C THR A 84 6.01 50.51 36.53
N ALA A 85 5.69 50.54 35.23
CA ALA A 85 5.05 49.41 34.59
C ALA A 85 6.01 48.24 34.77
N VAL A 86 5.68 47.38 35.74
CA VAL A 86 6.23 46.04 35.83
C VAL A 86 6.07 45.46 34.43
N LEU A 87 7.20 45.23 33.76
CA LEU A 87 7.27 44.35 32.61
C LEU A 87 6.73 43.02 33.12
N ALA A 88 5.42 42.81 32.93
CA ALA A 88 4.82 41.51 33.01
C ALA A 88 5.55 40.71 31.94
N ASP A 89 6.57 39.97 32.39
CA ASP A 89 7.26 38.96 31.63
C ASP A 89 6.16 38.03 31.14
N ARG A 90 5.71 38.28 29.90
CA ARG A 90 4.72 37.46 29.21
C ARG A 90 5.48 36.22 28.78
N ARG A 91 5.92 35.42 29.76
CA ARG A 91 6.19 34.00 29.60
C ARG A 91 4.84 33.39 29.26
N THR A 92 4.43 33.54 28.00
CA THR A 92 3.63 32.53 27.32
C THR A 92 4.29 31.22 27.66
N GLY A 93 3.65 30.45 28.55
CA GLY A 93 4.19 29.22 29.08
C GLY A 93 4.47 28.28 27.93
N SER A 94 5.70 28.27 27.48
CA SER A 94 6.17 27.38 26.45
C SER A 94 6.04 25.98 27.02
N SER A 95 5.27 25.11 26.36
CA SER A 95 5.17 23.71 26.76
C SER A 95 6.59 23.12 26.86
N MET A 96 6.85 22.18 27.78
CA MET A 96 8.17 21.51 27.90
C MET A 96 8.74 21.01 26.54
N MET A 97 7.88 20.74 25.56
CA MET A 97 8.28 20.39 24.20
C MET A 97 8.73 21.58 23.33
N GLU A 98 8.25 22.79 23.57
CA GLU A 98 8.75 24.01 22.92
C GLU A 98 10.20 24.33 23.34
N GLU A 99 10.62 23.84 24.51
CA GLU A 99 11.97 24.03 25.05
C GLU A 99 12.93 22.90 24.64
N LEU A 100 12.40 21.78 24.12
CA LEU A 100 13.22 20.69 23.60
C LEU A 100 13.84 21.06 22.26
N VAL A 101 15.15 20.85 22.18
CA VAL A 101 15.94 21.03 20.97
C VAL A 101 15.41 20.09 19.86
N PRO A 102 15.20 20.57 18.61
CA PRO A 102 14.58 19.78 17.53
C PRO A 102 15.20 18.40 17.29
N GLU A 103 16.51 18.30 17.47
CA GLU A 103 17.30 17.06 17.37
C GLU A 103 16.89 16.04 18.45
N ILE A 104 16.68 16.50 19.69
CA ILE A 104 16.24 15.65 20.81
C ILE A 104 14.79 15.21 20.58
N THR A 105 13.92 16.11 20.11
CA THR A 105 12.54 15.77 19.78
C THR A 105 12.47 14.69 18.70
N THR A 106 13.22 14.86 17.61
CA THR A 106 13.26 13.90 16.51
C THR A 106 13.77 12.54 16.99
N HIS A 107 14.84 12.53 17.79
CA HIS A 107 15.38 11.32 18.38
C HIS A 107 14.36 10.63 19.31
N ALA A 108 13.68 11.38 20.18
CA ALA A 108 12.64 10.82 21.05
C ALA A 108 11.47 10.23 20.27
N LEU A 109 11.02 10.92 19.22
CA LEU A 109 9.92 10.45 18.36
C LEU A 109 10.28 9.21 17.56
N SER A 110 11.56 9.01 17.21
CA SER A 110 12.02 7.84 16.46
C SER A 110 11.79 6.50 17.19
N TYR A 111 11.63 6.54 18.52
CA TYR A 111 11.35 5.34 19.32
C TYR A 111 9.86 4.94 19.33
N LEU A 112 8.96 5.87 19.00
CA LEU A 112 7.53 5.62 19.04
C LEU A 112 7.10 4.66 17.93
N ASP A 113 6.05 3.88 18.21
CA ASP A 113 5.39 3.08 17.19
C ASP A 113 4.43 3.93 16.33
N TYR A 114 4.01 3.39 15.18
CA TYR A 114 3.07 4.05 14.28
C TYR A 114 1.81 4.59 15.01
N PRO A 115 1.08 3.77 15.82
CA PRO A 115 -0.09 4.26 16.53
C PRO A 115 0.22 5.42 17.48
N SER A 116 1.36 5.40 18.17
CA SER A 116 1.73 6.45 19.11
C SER A 116 2.12 7.74 18.40
N LEU A 117 2.84 7.69 17.28
CA LEU A 117 3.08 8.89 16.45
C LEU A 117 1.78 9.49 15.93
N CYS A 118 0.85 8.66 15.45
CA CYS A 118 -0.47 9.12 15.01
C CYS A 118 -1.25 9.78 16.16
N ARG A 119 -1.34 9.14 17.33
CA ARG A 119 -2.01 9.71 18.50
C ARG A 119 -1.37 11.02 18.94
N LEU A 120 -0.04 11.07 19.00
CA LEU A 120 0.72 12.27 19.37
C LEU A 120 0.41 13.42 18.40
N SER A 121 0.35 13.14 17.09
CA SER A 121 0.03 14.16 16.07
C SER A 121 -1.34 14.81 16.24
N MET A 122 -2.25 14.18 16.99
CA MET A 122 -3.62 14.67 17.22
C MET A 122 -3.78 15.45 18.53
N THR A 123 -2.75 15.56 19.37
CA THR A 123 -2.87 16.14 20.72
C THR A 123 -2.91 17.68 20.73
N ASN A 124 -1.98 18.35 20.06
CA ASN A 124 -1.94 19.80 19.91
C ASN A 124 -1.15 20.21 18.65
N SER A 125 -1.10 21.50 18.32
CA SER A 125 -0.44 22.00 17.10
C SER A 125 1.07 21.74 17.06
N LEU A 126 1.76 21.83 18.20
CA LEU A 126 3.20 21.59 18.30
C LEU A 126 3.54 20.12 18.15
N MET A 127 2.81 19.24 18.83
CA MET A 127 2.92 17.79 18.70
C MET A 127 2.57 17.34 17.29
N ARG A 128 1.59 17.98 16.64
CA ARG A 128 1.28 17.75 15.24
C ARG A 128 2.47 18.08 14.35
N LYS A 129 3.11 19.22 14.55
CA LYS A 129 4.30 19.59 13.77
C LYS A 129 5.43 18.58 13.99
N ALA A 130 5.74 18.26 15.25
CA ALA A 130 6.82 17.33 15.61
C ALA A 130 6.56 15.89 15.09
N ALA A 131 5.35 15.35 15.27
CA ALA A 131 4.99 14.02 14.78
C ALA A 131 4.89 13.91 13.25
N ASN A 132 4.81 15.04 12.54
CA ASN A 132 4.85 15.08 11.09
C ASN A 132 6.24 15.43 10.56
N ASP A 133 7.27 15.49 11.42
CA ASP A 133 8.67 15.61 10.99
C ASP A 133 9.09 14.36 10.21
N ASP A 134 9.65 14.57 9.02
CA ASP A 134 9.94 13.50 8.07
C ASP A 134 11.05 12.56 8.58
N ASN A 135 11.97 13.06 9.42
CA ASN A 135 13.05 12.25 9.99
C ASN A 135 12.53 11.22 10.99
N ALA A 136 11.47 11.55 11.74
CA ALA A 136 10.83 10.61 12.64
C ALA A 136 10.21 9.43 11.86
N TRP A 137 9.58 9.71 10.73
CA TRP A 137 9.02 8.67 9.84
C TRP A 137 10.10 7.88 9.13
N LYS A 138 11.20 8.51 8.72
CA LYS A 138 12.38 7.81 8.18
C LYS A 138 12.96 6.83 9.20
N ALA A 139 13.15 7.27 10.44
CA ALA A 139 13.70 6.42 11.48
C ALA A 139 12.75 5.25 11.81
N LEU A 140 11.44 5.50 11.89
CA LEU A 140 10.44 4.44 12.06
C LEU A 140 10.45 3.46 10.87
N TYR A 141 10.63 3.95 9.64
CA TYR A 141 10.75 3.11 8.45
C TYR A 141 11.93 2.13 8.56
N HIS A 142 13.12 2.61 8.89
CA HIS A 142 14.31 1.76 9.04
C HIS A 142 14.24 0.81 10.24
N LYS A 143 13.40 1.13 11.24
CA LYS A 143 13.12 0.24 12.37
C LYS A 143 12.20 -0.91 11.97
N ASP A 144 11.16 -0.62 11.19
CA ASP A 144 10.13 -1.62 10.85
C ASP A 144 10.44 -2.41 9.56
N PHE A 145 11.28 -1.87 8.67
CA PHE A 145 11.60 -2.44 7.36
C PHE A 145 13.13 -2.51 7.11
N THR A 146 13.56 -3.41 6.22
CA THR A 146 14.98 -3.70 5.94
C THR A 146 15.76 -2.54 5.29
N LEU A 147 17.08 -2.51 5.51
CA LEU A 147 18.02 -1.46 5.07
C LEU A 147 18.39 -1.45 3.57
N GLU A 148 17.78 -2.25 2.69
CA GLU A 148 18.11 -2.18 1.24
C GLU A 148 17.78 -0.82 0.59
N GLN A 149 17.27 0.15 1.36
CA GLN A 149 16.53 1.33 0.90
C GLN A 149 17.12 2.66 1.40
N ASP A 150 18.36 2.66 1.88
CA ASP A 150 18.94 3.83 2.55
C ASP A 150 19.15 5.04 1.63
N SER A 151 19.20 4.82 0.31
CA SER A 151 19.35 5.85 -0.72
C SER A 151 18.03 6.39 -1.29
N ILE A 152 16.87 5.88 -0.84
CA ILE A 152 15.58 6.34 -1.36
C ILE A 152 15.27 7.74 -0.83
N THR A 153 14.77 8.60 -1.72
CA THR A 153 14.16 9.88 -1.35
C THR A 153 12.69 9.86 -1.81
N PRO A 154 11.74 9.58 -0.91
CA PRO A 154 10.33 9.48 -1.30
C PRO A 154 9.77 10.82 -1.77
N THR A 155 9.10 10.82 -2.93
CA THR A 155 8.55 12.04 -3.55
C THR A 155 7.51 12.76 -2.69
N ASN A 156 6.76 12.01 -1.87
CA ASN A 156 5.71 12.53 -0.98
C ASN A 156 6.10 12.48 0.51
N GLY A 157 7.41 12.39 0.81
CA GLY A 157 7.93 12.27 2.17
C GLY A 157 7.86 10.85 2.76
N TRP A 158 8.65 10.62 3.81
CA TRP A 158 8.76 9.35 4.52
C TRP A 158 7.46 8.91 5.18
N LYS A 159 6.62 9.85 5.64
CA LYS A 159 5.32 9.50 6.21
C LYS A 159 4.42 8.77 5.21
N ALA A 160 4.31 9.31 3.99
CA ALA A 160 3.51 8.71 2.93
C ALA A 160 4.11 7.37 2.47
N TYR A 161 5.43 7.32 2.34
CA TYR A 161 6.15 6.11 1.95
C TYR A 161 6.00 4.97 2.97
N TYR A 162 6.11 5.28 4.26
CA TYR A 162 5.87 4.33 5.35
C TYR A 162 4.45 3.78 5.29
N ALA A 163 3.45 4.66 5.15
CA ALA A 163 2.05 4.25 5.05
C ALA A 163 1.78 3.33 3.85
N ALA A 164 2.35 3.66 2.69
CA ALA A 164 2.21 2.85 1.47
C ALA A 164 2.92 1.50 1.61
N THR A 165 4.12 1.47 2.15
CA THR A 165 4.88 0.21 2.40
C THR A 165 4.13 -0.70 3.36
N ARG A 166 3.63 -0.14 4.47
CA ARG A 166 2.83 -0.89 5.44
C ARG A 166 1.53 -1.43 4.82
N ALA A 167 0.87 -0.65 3.97
CA ALA A 167 -0.31 -1.11 3.24
C ALA A 167 0.02 -2.31 2.34
N ILE A 168 1.10 -2.24 1.57
CA ILE A 168 1.55 -3.34 0.68
C ILE A 168 1.89 -4.61 1.45
N VAL A 169 2.59 -4.49 2.59
CA VAL A 169 2.90 -5.65 3.45
C VAL A 169 1.62 -6.30 4.01
N ASN A 170 0.63 -5.49 4.40
CA ASN A 170 -0.68 -5.99 4.85
C ASN A 170 -1.45 -6.67 3.72
N ILE A 171 -1.47 -6.09 2.52
CA ILE A 171 -2.09 -6.68 1.33
C ILE A 171 -1.42 -8.01 0.97
N ASN A 172 -0.08 -8.08 1.04
CA ASN A 172 0.64 -9.32 0.83
C ASN A 172 0.29 -10.39 1.87
N THR A 173 0.03 -9.99 3.12
CA THR A 173 -0.48 -10.92 4.16
C THR A 173 -1.88 -11.42 3.83
N GLU A 174 -2.75 -10.55 3.30
CA GLU A 174 -4.09 -10.92 2.85
C GLU A 174 -4.05 -11.97 1.73
N PHE A 175 -3.11 -11.88 0.79
CA PHE A 175 -2.89 -12.92 -0.23
C PHE A 175 -2.71 -14.31 0.40
N PHE A 176 -1.81 -14.46 1.37
CA PHE A 176 -1.58 -15.75 2.04
C PHE A 176 -2.78 -16.21 2.86
N ASN A 177 -3.54 -15.28 3.46
CA ASN A 177 -4.80 -15.61 4.12
C ASN A 177 -5.82 -16.18 3.11
N ILE A 178 -5.98 -15.56 1.94
CA ILE A 178 -6.87 -16.05 0.88
C ILE A 178 -6.46 -17.44 0.42
N VAL A 179 -5.16 -17.69 0.25
CA VAL A 179 -4.64 -19.01 -0.16
C VAL A 179 -4.91 -20.06 0.93
N ARG A 180 -4.67 -19.74 2.20
CA ARG A 180 -4.97 -20.63 3.33
C ARG A 180 -6.46 -20.98 3.41
N ASP A 181 -7.32 -19.97 3.19
CA ASP A 181 -8.77 -20.12 3.26
C ASP A 181 -9.36 -20.73 1.98
N LYS A 182 -8.54 -20.98 0.95
CA LYS A 182 -8.91 -21.54 -0.37
C LYS A 182 -10.09 -20.79 -1.03
N SER A 183 -10.16 -19.48 -0.81
CA SER A 183 -11.31 -18.68 -1.24
C SER A 183 -11.14 -18.14 -2.66
N LEU A 184 -11.60 -18.92 -3.65
CA LEU A 184 -11.59 -18.49 -5.05
C LEU A 184 -12.30 -17.14 -5.29
N PRO A 185 -13.46 -16.84 -4.66
CA PRO A 185 -14.09 -15.52 -4.80
C PRO A 185 -13.24 -14.38 -4.25
N ALA A 186 -12.50 -14.59 -3.15
CA ALA A 186 -11.59 -13.57 -2.62
C ALA A 186 -10.37 -13.39 -3.53
N MET A 187 -9.77 -14.50 -4.00
CA MET A 187 -8.67 -14.47 -4.97
C MET A 187 -9.06 -13.73 -6.25
N SER A 188 -10.27 -13.97 -6.76
CA SER A 188 -10.83 -13.27 -7.92
C SER A 188 -10.92 -11.76 -7.74
N ARG A 189 -11.29 -11.28 -6.53
CA ARG A 189 -11.31 -9.84 -6.23
C ARG A 189 -9.92 -9.26 -5.92
N PHE A 190 -8.94 -10.10 -5.66
CA PHE A 190 -7.59 -9.71 -5.27
C PHE A 190 -6.70 -9.41 -6.48
N TRP A 191 -6.89 -10.19 -7.56
CA TRP A 191 -6.22 -9.97 -8.84
C TRP A 191 -6.88 -8.87 -9.66
N LEU A 192 -6.07 -8.12 -10.40
CA LEU A 192 -6.58 -7.19 -11.41
C LEU A 192 -7.23 -7.96 -12.55
N ASN A 193 -8.44 -7.58 -12.94
CA ASN A 193 -9.12 -8.16 -14.10
C ASN A 193 -8.57 -7.53 -15.40
N ALA A 194 -7.40 -7.99 -15.84
CA ALA A 194 -6.74 -7.57 -17.06
C ALA A 194 -6.15 -8.75 -17.84
N ASP A 195 -5.89 -8.55 -19.13
CA ASP A 195 -5.29 -9.54 -20.03
C ASP A 195 -3.78 -9.74 -19.81
N TYR A 196 -3.11 -8.75 -19.22
CA TYR A 196 -1.67 -8.76 -19.02
C TYR A 196 -1.20 -9.39 -17.71
N VAL A 197 -2.09 -9.71 -16.75
CA VAL A 197 -1.68 -10.34 -15.49
C VAL A 197 -1.00 -11.69 -15.74
N LYS A 198 -0.06 -12.06 -14.84
CA LYS A 198 0.76 -13.27 -14.99
C LYS A 198 0.87 -14.02 -13.67
N CYS A 199 0.75 -15.33 -13.70
CA CYS A 199 1.00 -16.19 -12.54
C CYS A 199 1.95 -17.30 -12.94
N ILE A 200 3.01 -17.50 -12.15
CA ILE A 200 3.94 -18.62 -12.27
C ILE A 200 3.91 -19.36 -10.94
N HIS A 201 3.34 -20.56 -10.95
CA HIS A 201 3.36 -21.45 -9.79
C HIS A 201 4.71 -22.15 -9.68
N ALA A 202 4.99 -22.75 -8.52
CA ALA A 202 6.24 -23.45 -8.28
C ALA A 202 6.52 -24.63 -9.24
N SER A 203 5.51 -25.11 -9.98
CA SER A 203 5.66 -26.07 -11.08
C SER A 203 6.45 -25.53 -12.27
N GLY A 204 6.62 -24.20 -12.37
CA GLY A 204 7.24 -23.51 -13.50
C GLY A 204 6.26 -23.16 -14.63
N GLU A 205 4.98 -23.53 -14.50
CA GLU A 205 3.96 -23.21 -15.51
C GLU A 205 3.56 -21.73 -15.48
N LEU A 206 3.48 -21.12 -16.66
CA LEU A 206 3.07 -19.73 -16.86
C LEU A 206 1.59 -19.65 -17.25
N PHE A 207 0.81 -18.90 -16.47
CA PHE A 207 -0.57 -18.54 -16.76
C PHE A 207 -0.67 -17.05 -17.10
N SER A 208 -1.26 -16.73 -18.26
CA SER A 208 -1.37 -15.36 -18.75
C SER A 208 -2.81 -14.93 -18.95
N GLY A 209 -3.15 -13.77 -18.41
CA GLY A 209 -4.49 -13.18 -18.45
C GLY A 209 -5.38 -13.69 -17.31
N TYR A 210 -6.32 -12.84 -16.89
CA TYR A 210 -7.12 -13.05 -15.69
C TYR A 210 -7.79 -14.42 -15.62
N ASN A 211 -8.44 -14.86 -16.70
CA ASN A 211 -9.16 -16.14 -16.71
C ASN A 211 -8.23 -17.34 -16.49
N ALA A 212 -7.05 -17.36 -17.14
CA ALA A 212 -6.09 -18.44 -16.97
C ALA A 212 -5.50 -18.46 -15.56
N VAL A 213 -5.24 -17.27 -14.99
CA VAL A 213 -4.78 -17.14 -13.60
C VAL A 213 -5.84 -17.63 -12.61
N MET A 214 -7.12 -17.29 -12.80
CA MET A 214 -8.20 -17.79 -11.94
C MET A 214 -8.39 -19.30 -12.03
N GLN A 215 -8.29 -19.87 -13.23
CA GLN A 215 -8.35 -21.33 -13.43
C GLN A 215 -7.19 -22.05 -12.73
N SER A 216 -5.98 -21.48 -12.75
CA SER A 216 -4.84 -22.10 -12.06
C SER A 216 -5.00 -22.06 -10.54
N TRP A 217 -5.51 -20.97 -9.98
CA TRP A 217 -5.84 -20.91 -8.54
C TRP A 217 -6.96 -21.87 -8.15
N GLN A 218 -7.98 -22.04 -9.00
CA GLN A 218 -9.02 -23.03 -8.77
C GLN A 218 -8.45 -24.46 -8.68
N LEU A 219 -7.49 -24.80 -9.55
CA LEU A 219 -6.81 -26.09 -9.49
C LEU A 219 -6.04 -26.27 -8.18
N VAL A 220 -5.28 -25.27 -7.76
CA VAL A 220 -4.53 -25.27 -6.49
C VAL A 220 -5.47 -25.42 -5.29
N PHE A 221 -6.61 -24.74 -5.29
CA PHE A 221 -7.57 -24.78 -4.17
C PHE A 221 -8.36 -26.09 -4.09
N ASN A 222 -8.44 -26.85 -5.18
CA ASN A 222 -9.08 -28.16 -5.18
C ASN A 222 -8.20 -29.27 -4.59
N TRP A 223 -6.91 -29.02 -4.31
CA TRP A 223 -6.06 -30.00 -3.64
C TRP A 223 -6.48 -30.17 -2.17
N GLU A 224 -6.56 -31.42 -1.70
CA GLU A 224 -7.09 -31.71 -0.35
C GLU A 224 -6.17 -31.21 0.77
N GLN A 225 -4.86 -31.19 0.53
CA GLN A 225 -3.87 -30.74 1.50
C GLN A 225 -4.06 -29.26 1.83
N GLY A 226 -4.05 -28.93 3.12
CA GLY A 226 -3.98 -27.55 3.58
C GLY A 226 -2.60 -26.98 3.30
N LEU A 227 -2.51 -25.72 2.89
CA LEU A 227 -1.24 -25.03 2.70
C LEU A 227 -0.97 -24.13 3.92
N ASN A 228 -0.01 -24.51 4.77
CA ASN A 228 0.37 -23.71 5.92
C ASN A 228 1.69 -22.97 5.66
N PHE A 229 1.59 -21.79 5.06
CA PHE A 229 2.78 -20.99 4.72
C PHE A 229 3.39 -20.33 5.97
N GLN A 230 4.69 -20.57 6.19
CA GLN A 230 5.52 -19.62 6.93
C GLN A 230 6.16 -18.64 5.93
N VAL A 231 5.88 -17.36 6.09
CA VAL A 231 6.45 -16.30 5.24
C VAL A 231 7.57 -15.60 5.99
N ARG A 232 8.74 -15.49 5.38
CA ARG A 232 9.96 -14.88 5.95
C ARG A 232 10.63 -13.95 4.95
N ASP A 233 11.58 -13.15 5.43
CA ASP A 233 12.39 -12.25 4.61
C ASP A 233 11.56 -11.32 3.70
N VAL A 234 10.43 -10.81 4.22
CA VAL A 234 9.51 -9.95 3.46
C VAL A 234 10.17 -8.60 3.19
N ARG A 235 10.37 -8.27 1.92
CA ARG A 235 10.94 -7.00 1.46
C ARG A 235 10.02 -6.37 0.44
N ALA A 236 9.54 -5.17 0.74
CA ALA A 236 8.60 -4.44 -0.10
C ALA A 236 9.27 -3.21 -0.74
N ARG A 237 8.95 -2.95 -2.00
CA ARG A 237 9.32 -1.74 -2.73
C ARG A 237 8.05 -1.11 -3.26
N VAL A 238 7.90 0.20 -3.08
CA VAL A 238 6.72 0.94 -3.53
C VAL A 238 7.17 2.12 -4.39
N LEU A 239 6.63 2.20 -5.61
CA LEU A 239 6.86 3.31 -6.54
C LEU A 239 5.49 3.81 -7.01
N THR A 240 5.07 4.98 -6.55
CA THR A 240 3.81 5.64 -6.98
C THR A 240 2.61 4.70 -6.94
N ASP A 241 2.28 4.07 -8.06
CA ASP A 241 1.14 3.21 -8.35
C ASP A 241 1.52 1.74 -8.58
N MET A 242 2.78 1.35 -8.36
CA MET A 242 3.27 -0.02 -8.44
C MET A 242 4.04 -0.39 -7.18
N ALA A 243 3.95 -1.65 -6.78
CA ALA A 243 4.75 -2.19 -5.71
C ALA A 243 5.13 -3.64 -5.98
N TRP A 244 6.26 -4.09 -5.45
CA TRP A 244 6.58 -5.51 -5.41
C TRP A 244 7.08 -5.93 -4.04
N VAL A 245 6.81 -7.19 -3.72
CA VAL A 245 7.21 -7.84 -2.47
C VAL A 245 7.95 -9.11 -2.81
N SER A 246 9.21 -9.19 -2.40
CA SER A 246 10.00 -10.42 -2.43
C SER A 246 10.02 -11.05 -1.04
N MET A 247 9.93 -12.38 -0.96
CA MET A 247 9.91 -13.12 0.29
C MET A 247 10.35 -14.57 0.08
N LYS A 248 10.61 -15.26 1.19
CA LYS A 248 10.71 -16.72 1.23
C LYS A 248 9.46 -17.32 1.85
N THR A 249 8.94 -18.38 1.27
CA THR A 249 7.82 -19.14 1.82
C THR A 249 8.20 -20.57 2.08
N TYR A 250 7.66 -21.15 3.16
CA TYR A 250 7.86 -22.54 3.55
C TYR A 250 6.48 -23.17 3.73
N VAL A 251 6.20 -24.29 3.07
CA VAL A 251 4.89 -24.98 3.13
C VAL A 251 4.93 -26.12 4.13
N ASP A 252 5.91 -27.01 4.00
CA ASP A 252 6.21 -28.07 4.95
C ASP A 252 7.73 -28.14 5.17
N MET A 253 8.18 -28.79 6.25
CA MET A 253 9.60 -28.90 6.57
C MET A 253 10.42 -29.63 5.50
N ASP A 254 9.79 -30.49 4.71
CA ASP A 254 10.48 -31.41 3.79
C ASP A 254 10.57 -30.88 2.35
N THR A 255 9.80 -29.86 1.98
CA THR A 255 9.70 -29.36 0.58
C THR A 255 10.71 -28.26 0.24
N GLY A 256 11.49 -27.80 1.21
CA GLY A 256 12.40 -26.66 1.04
C GLY A 256 11.68 -25.31 0.86
N PRO A 257 12.41 -24.19 0.92
CA PRO A 257 11.83 -22.87 0.71
C PRO A 257 11.51 -22.59 -0.76
N PHE A 258 10.50 -21.76 -0.98
CA PHE A 258 10.25 -21.11 -2.26
C PHE A 258 10.67 -19.64 -2.18
N ASN A 259 11.25 -19.12 -3.25
CA ASN A 259 11.29 -17.68 -3.46
C ASN A 259 9.97 -17.25 -4.07
N VAL A 260 9.38 -16.18 -3.54
CA VAL A 260 8.13 -15.62 -4.07
C VAL A 260 8.30 -14.14 -4.33
N THR A 261 7.84 -13.69 -5.50
CA THR A 261 7.69 -12.28 -5.85
C THR A 261 6.24 -12.00 -6.20
N ASN A 262 5.62 -11.07 -5.47
CA ASN A 262 4.29 -10.56 -5.73
C ASN A 262 4.39 -9.12 -6.22
N VAL A 263 3.70 -8.78 -7.31
CA VAL A 263 3.65 -7.40 -7.85
C VAL A 263 2.21 -6.92 -7.82
N PHE A 264 2.06 -5.66 -7.43
CA PHE A 264 0.79 -4.99 -7.23
C PHE A 264 0.75 -3.68 -8.00
N GLU A 265 -0.45 -3.33 -8.48
CA GLU A 265 -0.75 -2.03 -9.07
C GLU A 265 -1.89 -1.35 -8.31
N PHE A 266 -1.83 -0.03 -8.21
CA PHE A 266 -2.83 0.80 -7.56
C PHE A 266 -3.82 1.36 -8.59
N HIS A 267 -5.07 0.91 -8.52
CA HIS A 267 -6.14 1.33 -9.40
C HIS A 267 -7.34 1.82 -8.58
N ASN A 268 -7.83 3.02 -8.87
CA ASN A 268 -9.07 3.57 -8.31
C ASN A 268 -9.16 3.48 -6.77
N GLY A 269 -8.06 3.79 -6.07
CA GLY A 269 -8.04 3.78 -4.60
C GLY A 269 -7.74 2.42 -3.98
N ARG A 270 -7.43 1.38 -4.79
CA ARG A 270 -7.19 0.02 -4.30
C ARG A 270 -5.98 -0.62 -5.00
N TRP A 271 -5.22 -1.40 -4.24
CA TRP A 271 -4.16 -2.24 -4.78
C TRP A 271 -4.70 -3.58 -5.28
N TYR A 272 -4.19 -4.02 -6.42
CA TYR A 272 -4.51 -5.29 -7.05
C TYR A 272 -3.23 -6.05 -7.37
N MET A 273 -3.27 -7.38 -7.23
CA MET A 273 -2.18 -8.24 -7.70
C MET A 273 -2.21 -8.31 -9.23
N VAL A 274 -1.04 -8.15 -9.85
CA VAL A 274 -0.85 -8.25 -11.30
C VAL A 274 0.17 -9.32 -11.69
N HIS A 275 1.05 -9.68 -10.76
CA HIS A 275 2.02 -10.74 -10.96
C HIS A 275 2.23 -11.54 -9.66
N HIS A 276 2.29 -12.86 -9.80
CA HIS A 276 2.76 -13.79 -8.78
C HIS A 276 3.76 -14.72 -9.43
N HIS A 277 4.93 -14.87 -8.82
CA HIS A 277 5.91 -15.86 -9.23
C HIS A 277 6.47 -16.55 -8.00
N SER A 278 6.31 -17.87 -7.95
CA SER A 278 6.93 -18.76 -6.98
C SER A 278 7.89 -19.70 -7.69
N SER A 279 9.12 -19.82 -7.17
CA SER A 279 10.12 -20.76 -7.68
C SER A 279 10.70 -21.58 -6.53
N VAL A 280 10.86 -22.89 -6.75
CA VAL A 280 11.61 -23.76 -5.82
C VAL A 280 13.04 -23.27 -5.65
N MET A 281 13.56 -23.29 -4.43
CA MET A 281 15.00 -23.19 -4.19
C MET A 281 15.55 -24.61 -4.00
N ASN A 282 16.48 -25.03 -4.87
CA ASN A 282 17.28 -26.22 -4.59
C ASN A 282 18.17 -25.91 -3.38
N GLY A 283 18.15 -26.80 -2.38
CA GLY A 283 18.86 -26.62 -1.11
C GLY A 283 20.34 -26.31 -1.29
N GLU A 284 20.85 -25.51 -0.37
CA GLU A 284 22.23 -24.98 -0.24
C GLU A 284 22.62 -23.85 -1.19
N VAL A 285 22.28 -22.61 -0.82
CA VAL A 285 23.31 -21.56 -0.79
C VAL A 285 23.10 -20.72 0.47
N ASP A 286 23.92 -21.00 1.48
CA ASP A 286 24.24 -20.02 2.53
C ASP A 286 24.96 -18.86 1.82
N HIS A 287 24.18 -17.93 1.26
CA HIS A 287 24.71 -16.61 0.96
C HIS A 287 24.86 -15.89 2.30
N GLN A 288 26.01 -16.14 2.94
CA GLN A 288 26.59 -15.15 3.83
C GLN A 288 26.58 -13.83 3.06
N ILE A 289 25.76 -12.90 3.54
CA ILE A 289 25.80 -11.52 3.08
C ILE A 289 27.17 -10.99 3.48
N VAL A 290 28.11 -11.03 2.55
CA VAL A 290 29.36 -10.26 2.66
C VAL A 290 28.95 -8.81 2.45
N HIS A 291 28.73 -8.11 3.57
CA HIS A 291 28.70 -6.65 3.57
C HIS A 291 30.12 -6.15 3.24
N GLY A 292 30.30 -5.63 2.04
CA GLY A 292 31.41 -4.78 1.64
C GLY A 292 30.90 -3.39 1.30
#